data_AF-A0AAW1YGJ1-F1
#
_entry.id   AF-A0AAW1YGJ1-F1
#
_cell.length_a   1.000
_cell.length_b   1.000
_cell.length_c   1.000
_cell.angle_alpha   90.00
_cell.angle_beta   90.00
_cell.angle_gamma   90.00
#
_symmetry.space_group_name_H-M   'P 1'
#
loop_
_entity.id
_entity.type
_entity.pdbx_description
1 polymer ?
#
loop_
_entity_poly.entity_id
_entity_poly.type
_entity_poly.pdbx_seq_one_letter_code
_entity_poly.pdbx_strand_id
1 'polypeptide(L)'
;MPRSEPERSAANSVPPDESLRMAVAISLLRSKLLQKQNQSSPSQNSDSLRWKRKAKDRKQELLRLRQDLKEAEDASQCDLFPQSASCKCYFFDNLGKLSPNRLPEASQCRFNDVLRRRFLRHVRFKERRRRTGGSSDRPQFSDINIEDEMELLRASVDFLVELCETGSPVEEASFSNWSHQAVDFILASLKNLLARAKSVDLIEGIISSLIRRMVTRMCCPLQANASKQSDSDVQFFVQHLIRKLGSDPYIGQRVLFAVSQRVSVLAENFLFSGPFDDAFTSMHQCMFLLIQLIEFFVSDYLSVWSKDEGFDTVLFEEWVASVLHARKALELLESRNGLYALYMDRVIGDLAKHVSLTMSLQKLKREILDKLFH
;
A
#
# COMPACT_ATOMS: atom_id res chain seq x y z
N MET A 1 -42.63 16.60 91.03
CA MET A 1 -43.10 15.19 91.09
C MET A 1 -44.48 15.15 90.46
N PRO A 2 -44.93 14.23 89.59
CA PRO A 2 -44.31 13.26 88.64
C PRO A 2 -44.84 13.41 87.16
N ARG A 3 -44.40 12.53 86.23
CA ARG A 3 -44.85 12.09 84.84
C ARG A 3 -45.91 12.90 84.06
N SER A 4 -45.85 13.14 82.73
CA SER A 4 -45.77 12.21 81.56
C SER A 4 -45.66 12.98 80.20
N GLU A 5 -45.16 12.33 79.13
CA GLU A 5 -44.89 12.75 77.72
C GLU A 5 -46.12 13.15 76.85
N PRO A 6 -46.03 13.53 75.52
CA PRO A 6 -44.96 14.08 74.64
C PRO A 6 -45.42 15.28 73.73
N GLU A 7 -44.50 16.02 73.04
CA GLU A 7 -44.62 16.52 71.64
C GLU A 7 -43.50 17.53 71.22
N ARG A 8 -43.42 17.81 69.90
CA ARG A 8 -42.31 18.34 69.06
C ARG A 8 -41.90 19.83 69.22
N SER A 9 -40.67 20.08 68.74
CA SER A 9 -40.15 21.27 68.01
C SER A 9 -39.49 22.41 68.81
N ALA A 10 -38.24 22.74 68.46
CA ALA A 10 -37.84 24.02 67.85
C ALA A 10 -36.31 24.17 67.87
N ALA A 11 -35.76 24.55 66.72
CA ALA A 11 -34.37 24.91 66.52
C ALA A 11 -33.98 26.17 67.31
N ASN A 12 -32.70 26.29 67.69
CA ASN A 12 -32.04 27.58 67.86
C ASN A 12 -30.56 27.45 67.49
N SER A 13 -30.29 27.72 66.22
CA SER A 13 -28.97 27.94 65.62
C SER A 13 -28.47 29.34 65.95
N VAL A 14 -27.36 29.43 66.69
CA VAL A 14 -26.51 30.64 66.69
C VAL A 14 -25.91 30.75 65.27
N PRO A 15 -26.02 31.91 64.57
CA PRO A 15 -25.74 31.97 63.15
C PRO A 15 -24.22 31.93 62.87
N PRO A 16 -23.78 31.19 61.84
CA PRO A 16 -22.37 31.02 61.46
C PRO A 16 -21.71 32.26 60.84
N ASP A 17 -22.40 33.40 60.80
CA ASP A 17 -22.04 34.56 59.98
C ASP A 17 -21.09 35.54 60.70
N GLU A 18 -21.13 35.63 62.04
CA GLU A 18 -20.31 36.61 62.78
C GLU A 18 -18.84 36.15 62.93
N SER A 19 -18.64 34.85 63.17
CA SER A 19 -17.32 34.21 63.19
C SER A 19 -16.63 34.26 61.81
N LEU A 20 -17.42 34.07 60.74
CA LEU A 20 -16.92 34.12 59.38
C LEU A 20 -16.55 35.55 58.97
N ARG A 21 -17.35 36.55 59.34
CA ARG A 21 -17.04 37.98 59.12
C ARG A 21 -15.79 38.41 59.88
N MET A 22 -15.60 37.94 61.12
CA MET A 22 -14.39 38.22 61.92
C MET A 22 -13.15 37.59 61.28
N ALA A 23 -13.24 36.33 60.83
CA ALA A 23 -12.15 35.63 60.13
C ALA A 23 -11.79 36.31 58.79
N VAL A 24 -12.78 36.81 58.05
CA VAL A 24 -12.58 37.56 56.81
C VAL A 24 -11.93 38.93 57.09
N ALA A 25 -12.37 39.65 58.14
CA ALA A 25 -11.79 40.93 58.52
C ALA A 25 -10.31 40.80 58.95
N ILE A 26 -9.98 39.77 59.73
CA ILE A 26 -8.60 39.47 60.15
C ILE A 26 -7.74 39.06 58.95
N SER A 27 -8.30 38.29 58.00
CA SER A 27 -7.60 37.89 56.77
C SER A 27 -7.31 39.08 55.85
N LEU A 28 -8.23 40.04 55.74
CA LEU A 28 -8.05 41.26 54.96
C LEU A 28 -7.05 42.22 55.61
N LEU A 29 -7.02 42.32 56.94
CA LEU A 29 -6.01 43.10 57.68
C LEU A 29 -4.60 42.51 57.52
N ARG A 30 -4.45 41.19 57.62
CA ARG A 30 -3.18 40.49 57.37
C ARG A 30 -2.71 40.65 55.92
N SER A 31 -3.62 40.59 54.95
CA SER A 31 -3.34 40.84 53.52
C SER A 31 -2.84 42.26 53.26
N LYS A 32 -3.47 43.28 53.86
CA LYS A 32 -3.02 44.68 53.72
C LYS A 32 -1.68 44.97 54.40
N LEU A 33 -1.37 44.31 55.52
CA LEU A 33 -0.07 44.45 56.20
C LEU A 33 1.06 43.77 55.41
N LEU A 34 0.80 42.61 54.80
CA LEU A 34 1.74 41.92 53.90
C LEU A 34 1.99 42.71 52.59
N GLN A 35 0.96 43.38 52.05
CA GLN A 35 1.13 44.28 50.90
C GLN A 35 1.93 45.56 51.23
N LYS A 36 1.89 46.05 52.48
CA LYS A 36 2.68 47.21 52.90
C LYS A 36 4.16 46.88 53.15
N GLN A 37 4.49 45.65 53.56
CA GLN A 37 5.89 45.21 53.75
C GLN A 37 6.62 44.86 52.44
N ASN A 38 5.90 44.55 51.35
CA ASN A 38 6.49 44.24 50.05
C ASN A 38 6.76 45.48 49.15
N GLN A 39 6.67 46.70 49.69
CA GLN A 39 7.16 47.91 49.00
C GLN A 39 8.64 48.14 49.30
N SER A 40 9.48 47.20 48.90
CA SER A 40 10.87 47.46 48.51
C SER A 40 11.02 46.97 47.06
N SER A 41 11.23 47.92 46.15
CA SER A 41 11.12 47.72 44.71
C SER A 41 12.10 46.69 44.15
N PRO A 42 11.66 45.89 43.16
CA PRO A 42 12.36 45.90 41.88
C PRO A 42 11.38 46.18 40.72
N SER A 43 11.72 47.19 39.92
CA SER A 43 11.21 47.54 38.58
C SER A 43 9.92 46.86 38.07
N GLN A 44 8.74 47.40 38.42
CA GLN A 44 7.47 47.05 37.74
C GLN A 44 7.50 47.33 36.22
N ASN A 45 8.40 48.20 35.74
CA ASN A 45 8.64 48.44 34.33
C ASN A 45 9.31 47.25 33.60
N SER A 46 10.17 46.47 34.26
CA SER A 46 10.83 45.33 33.60
C SER A 46 9.86 44.16 33.42
N ASP A 47 9.02 43.90 34.43
CA ASP A 47 8.01 42.85 34.37
C ASP A 47 6.89 43.19 33.39
N SER A 48 6.42 44.43 33.35
CA SER A 48 5.41 44.83 32.36
C SER A 48 5.93 44.71 30.92
N LEU A 49 7.20 45.04 30.66
CA LEU A 49 7.84 44.86 29.36
C LEU A 49 8.09 43.38 29.03
N ARG A 50 8.40 42.54 30.03
CA ARG A 50 8.54 41.09 29.90
C ARG A 50 7.21 40.42 29.56
N TRP A 51 6.14 40.80 30.25
CA TRP A 51 4.78 40.31 29.97
C TRP A 51 4.28 40.78 28.61
N LYS A 52 4.58 42.02 28.21
CA LYS A 52 4.29 42.52 26.84
C LYS A 52 5.01 41.71 25.76
N ARG A 53 6.29 41.39 25.93
CA ARG A 53 7.03 40.52 25.00
C ARG A 53 6.44 39.11 24.95
N LYS A 54 6.21 38.48 26.10
CA LYS A 54 5.61 37.14 26.19
C LYS A 54 4.20 37.08 25.58
N ALA A 55 3.41 38.13 25.71
CA ALA A 55 2.09 38.23 25.08
C ALA A 55 2.19 38.37 23.55
N LYS A 56 3.19 39.10 23.05
CA LYS A 56 3.47 39.23 21.61
C LYS A 56 3.94 37.90 21.01
N ASP A 57 4.85 37.21 21.69
CA ASP A 57 5.39 35.91 21.25
C ASP A 57 4.28 34.86 21.25
N ARG A 58 3.44 34.83 22.29
CA ARG A 58 2.26 33.95 22.33
C ARG A 58 1.25 34.28 21.24
N LYS A 59 1.05 35.55 20.90
CA LYS A 59 0.17 35.95 19.81
C LYS A 59 0.72 35.49 18.45
N GLN A 60 2.03 35.58 18.24
CA GLN A 60 2.68 35.06 17.03
C GLN A 60 2.59 33.54 16.95
N GLU A 61 2.87 32.83 18.04
CA GLU A 61 2.76 31.37 18.09
C GLU A 61 1.31 30.92 17.91
N LEU A 62 0.33 31.64 18.44
CA LEU A 62 -1.09 31.32 18.25
C LEU A 62 -1.55 31.59 16.81
N LEU A 63 -1.00 32.60 16.14
CA LEU A 63 -1.21 32.82 14.70
C LEU A 63 -0.57 31.71 13.87
N ARG A 64 0.65 31.30 14.22
CA ARG A 64 1.33 30.18 13.59
C ARG A 64 0.55 28.88 13.77
N LEU A 65 0.15 28.55 15.00
CA LEU A 65 -0.66 27.37 15.31
C LEU A 65 -2.04 27.42 14.64
N ARG A 66 -2.65 28.59 14.49
CA ARG A 66 -3.89 28.72 13.70
C ARG A 66 -3.65 28.50 12.21
N GLN A 67 -2.50 28.91 11.69
CA GLN A 67 -2.11 28.62 10.31
C GLN A 67 -1.83 27.12 10.14
N ASP A 68 -1.06 26.50 11.04
CA ASP A 68 -0.81 25.05 11.07
C ASP A 68 -2.13 24.26 11.20
N LEU A 69 -3.08 24.75 12.01
CA LEU A 69 -4.40 24.13 12.21
C LEU A 69 -5.30 24.33 10.99
N LYS A 70 -5.25 25.50 10.33
CA LYS A 70 -5.93 25.74 9.05
C LYS A 70 -5.35 24.85 7.94
N GLU A 71 -4.02 24.66 7.89
CA GLU A 71 -3.38 23.75 6.95
C GLU A 71 -3.73 22.28 7.24
N ALA A 72 -3.89 21.91 8.50
CA ALA A 72 -4.37 20.59 8.90
C ALA A 72 -5.86 20.38 8.62
N GLU A 73 -6.69 21.42 8.80
CA GLU A 73 -8.13 21.42 8.49
C GLU A 73 -8.36 21.40 6.97
N ASP A 74 -7.62 22.19 6.19
CA ASP A 74 -7.61 22.14 4.72
C ASP A 74 -7.15 20.74 4.22
N ALA A 75 -6.24 20.08 4.95
CA ALA A 75 -5.86 18.69 4.70
C ALA A 75 -6.92 17.65 5.11
N SER A 76 -7.92 18.04 5.91
CA SER A 76 -9.06 17.20 6.32
C SER A 76 -10.33 17.47 5.49
N GLN A 77 -10.51 18.70 5.01
CA GLN A 77 -11.63 19.15 4.17
C GLN A 77 -11.36 18.94 2.67
N CYS A 78 -10.11 18.71 2.28
CA CYS A 78 -9.86 17.89 1.11
C CYS A 78 -10.28 16.46 1.48
N ASP A 79 -11.56 16.14 1.32
CA ASP A 79 -11.96 14.80 0.96
C ASP A 79 -11.15 14.46 -0.30
N LEU A 80 -10.01 13.79 -0.08
CA LEU A 80 -8.97 13.47 -1.06
C LEU A 80 -9.42 12.41 -2.06
N PHE A 81 -10.72 12.32 -2.27
CA PHE A 81 -11.28 11.70 -3.43
C PHE A 81 -12.00 12.83 -4.17
N PRO A 82 -11.62 13.17 -5.42
CA PRO A 82 -12.68 13.49 -6.36
C PRO A 82 -13.70 12.37 -6.19
N GLN A 83 -15.01 12.65 -6.01
CA GLN A 83 -16.09 11.64 -6.02
C GLN A 83 -15.60 10.46 -6.83
N SER A 84 -15.22 9.37 -6.15
CA SER A 84 -14.31 8.34 -6.64
C SER A 84 -14.52 8.22 -8.15
N ALA A 85 -13.60 8.71 -8.96
CA ALA A 85 -13.67 8.44 -10.39
C ALA A 85 -13.54 6.93 -10.43
N SER A 86 -14.68 6.24 -10.51
CA SER A 86 -14.74 4.80 -10.51
C SER A 86 -13.74 4.38 -11.54
N CYS A 87 -12.79 3.53 -11.15
CA CYS A 87 -11.83 3.05 -12.11
C CYS A 87 -12.63 2.50 -13.29
N LYS A 88 -12.51 3.11 -14.48
CA LYS A 88 -13.18 2.65 -15.72
C LYS A 88 -12.52 1.38 -16.27
N CYS A 89 -11.84 0.62 -15.41
CA CYS A 89 -11.22 -0.62 -15.80
C CYS A 89 -12.33 -1.67 -15.89
N TYR A 90 -12.73 -1.95 -17.13
CA TYR A 90 -13.75 -2.96 -17.43
C TYR A 90 -13.43 -4.35 -16.88
N PHE A 91 -12.17 -4.62 -16.49
CA PHE A 91 -11.80 -5.86 -15.80
C PHE A 91 -12.49 -6.01 -14.44
N PHE A 92 -12.70 -4.91 -13.72
CA PHE A 92 -13.38 -4.90 -12.42
C PHE A 92 -14.89 -4.71 -12.56
N ASP A 93 -15.36 -4.16 -13.68
CA ASP A 93 -16.78 -4.01 -13.95
C ASP A 93 -17.39 -5.35 -14.35
N ASN A 94 -18.10 -5.98 -13.42
CA ASN A 94 -18.79 -7.27 -13.57
C ASN A 94 -17.85 -8.49 -13.70
N LEU A 95 -17.04 -8.76 -12.67
CA LEU A 95 -16.37 -10.07 -12.44
C LEU A 95 -17.36 -11.26 -12.24
N GLY A 96 -18.56 -11.22 -12.85
CA GLY A 96 -19.65 -12.16 -12.66
C GLY A 96 -20.66 -11.67 -11.62
N LYS A 97 -21.67 -10.91 -12.05
CA LYS A 97 -22.87 -10.68 -11.22
C LYS A 97 -23.53 -12.02 -10.89
N LEU A 98 -23.52 -12.43 -9.63
CA LEU A 98 -24.54 -13.33 -9.09
C LEU A 98 -25.06 -12.82 -7.74
N SER A 99 -26.21 -12.17 -7.84
CA SER A 99 -27.27 -11.95 -6.83
C SER A 99 -26.89 -11.31 -5.48
N PRO A 100 -27.60 -10.24 -5.06
CA PRO A 100 -27.45 -9.67 -3.73
C PRO A 100 -28.21 -10.57 -2.75
N ASN A 101 -27.57 -11.59 -2.18
CA ASN A 101 -28.12 -12.26 -1.02
C ASN A 101 -27.05 -13.02 -0.26
N ARG A 102 -26.39 -12.30 0.65
CA ARG A 102 -26.38 -12.56 2.10
C ARG A 102 -25.31 -11.68 2.70
N LEU A 103 -25.73 -10.79 3.59
CA LEU A 103 -24.85 -10.09 4.51
C LEU A 103 -24.16 -11.15 5.39
N PRO A 104 -22.83 -11.31 5.36
CA PRO A 104 -22.14 -12.04 6.41
C PRO A 104 -21.67 -11.03 7.45
N GLU A 105 -21.94 -11.39 8.70
CA GLU A 105 -21.56 -10.72 9.93
C GLU A 105 -20.09 -10.25 9.90
N ALA A 106 -19.87 -9.00 10.29
CA ALA A 106 -18.59 -8.31 10.26
C ALA A 106 -17.57 -8.95 11.20
N SER A 107 -16.90 -10.00 10.75
CA SER A 107 -15.62 -10.43 11.30
C SER A 107 -14.53 -9.56 10.68
N GLN A 108 -14.03 -8.62 11.48
CA GLN A 108 -13.05 -7.61 11.10
C GLN A 108 -11.71 -8.26 10.72
N CYS A 109 -11.51 -8.53 9.43
CA CYS A 109 -10.16 -8.55 8.87
C CYS A 109 -9.70 -7.08 8.85
N ARG A 110 -9.10 -6.61 9.95
CA ARG A 110 -8.61 -5.23 10.04
C ARG A 110 -7.44 -5.06 9.07
N PHE A 111 -7.73 -4.52 7.90
CA PHE A 111 -6.73 -3.90 7.04
C PHE A 111 -5.84 -2.98 7.88
N ASN A 112 -4.51 -3.07 7.74
CA ASN A 112 -3.59 -2.37 8.63
C ASN A 112 -3.64 -0.87 8.38
N ASP A 113 -4.35 -0.17 9.26
CA ASP A 113 -4.46 1.28 9.26
C ASP A 113 -3.09 1.99 9.28
N VAL A 114 -2.02 1.34 9.74
CA VAL A 114 -0.65 1.90 9.71
C VAL A 114 -0.11 1.94 8.29
N LEU A 115 -0.21 0.85 7.53
CA LEU A 115 0.26 0.78 6.14
C LEU A 115 -0.61 1.66 5.24
N ARG A 116 -1.94 1.66 5.46
CA ARG A 116 -2.85 2.63 4.83
C ARG A 116 -2.44 4.07 5.09
N ARG A 117 -2.21 4.45 6.36
CA ARG A 117 -1.79 5.82 6.72
C ARG A 117 -0.41 6.15 6.19
N ARG A 118 0.51 5.19 6.14
CA ARG A 118 1.85 5.39 5.55
C ARG A 118 1.72 5.68 4.05
N PHE A 119 1.03 4.83 3.31
CA PHE A 119 0.75 5.03 1.89
C PHE A 119 0.07 6.38 1.64
N LEU A 120 -1.05 6.67 2.31
CA LEU A 120 -1.78 7.92 2.15
C LEU A 120 -0.94 9.16 2.48
N ARG A 121 -0.05 9.09 3.48
CA ARG A 121 0.88 10.19 3.79
C ARG A 121 1.81 10.46 2.61
N HIS A 122 2.40 9.44 2.00
CA HIS A 122 3.30 9.62 0.86
C HIS A 122 2.54 10.05 -0.41
N VAL A 123 1.33 9.54 -0.65
CA VAL A 123 0.44 10.00 -1.74
C VAL A 123 0.16 11.49 -1.62
N ARG A 124 -0.29 11.93 -0.43
CA ARG A 124 -0.58 13.35 -0.13
C ARG A 124 0.65 14.23 -0.30
N PHE A 125 1.80 13.77 0.18
CA PHE A 125 3.05 14.51 0.05
C PHE A 125 3.42 14.71 -1.44
N LYS A 126 3.32 13.66 -2.26
CA LYS A 126 3.61 13.72 -3.70
C LYS A 126 2.60 14.58 -4.47
N GLU A 127 1.33 14.56 -4.11
CA GLU A 127 0.29 15.38 -4.73
C GLU A 127 0.40 16.87 -4.37
N ARG A 128 0.67 17.21 -3.11
CA ARG A 128 0.94 18.60 -2.69
C ARG A 128 2.09 19.20 -3.50
N ARG A 129 3.17 18.45 -3.70
CA ARG A 129 4.33 18.89 -4.48
C ARG A 129 4.01 19.13 -5.97
N ARG A 130 3.04 18.41 -6.55
CA ARG A 130 2.54 18.67 -7.91
C ARG A 130 1.75 19.99 -8.00
N ARG A 131 0.95 20.33 -6.98
CA ARG A 131 0.14 21.56 -6.95
C ARG A 131 0.97 22.82 -6.69
N THR A 132 2.07 22.73 -5.95
CA THR A 132 2.98 23.87 -5.67
C THR A 132 3.83 24.30 -6.88
N GLY A 133 3.79 23.58 -8.01
CA GLY A 133 4.54 23.92 -9.23
C GLY A 133 4.04 25.16 -10.00
N GLY A 134 3.03 25.88 -9.51
CA GLY A 134 2.41 27.03 -10.18
C GLY A 134 2.91 28.41 -9.75
N SER A 135 3.73 28.54 -8.70
CA SER A 135 4.26 29.85 -8.28
C SER A 135 5.78 29.89 -8.40
N SER A 136 6.24 30.82 -9.21
CA SER A 136 7.64 31.19 -9.39
C SER A 136 8.21 31.76 -8.10
N ASP A 137 8.68 30.90 -7.20
CA ASP A 137 9.68 31.24 -6.18
C ASP A 137 10.47 29.97 -5.81
N ARG A 138 11.66 29.85 -6.41
CA ARG A 138 12.67 28.86 -6.06
C ARG A 138 13.36 29.29 -4.76
N PRO A 139 13.50 28.37 -3.81
CA PRO A 139 14.83 28.02 -3.33
C PRO A 139 15.26 26.71 -4.02
N GLN A 140 16.56 26.57 -4.29
CA GLN A 140 17.18 25.36 -4.82
C GLN A 140 16.71 24.09 -4.08
N PHE A 141 15.94 23.23 -4.77
CA PHE A 141 15.64 21.86 -4.32
C PHE A 141 15.77 20.90 -5.51
N SER A 142 16.97 20.84 -6.09
CA SER A 142 17.41 19.77 -6.99
C SER A 142 17.63 18.43 -6.26
N ASP A 143 17.67 18.45 -4.93
CA ASP A 143 17.71 17.27 -4.07
C ASP A 143 16.30 16.75 -3.79
N ILE A 144 15.69 16.10 -4.78
CA ILE A 144 14.67 15.09 -4.48
C ILE A 144 15.42 13.97 -3.74
N ASN A 145 15.22 13.83 -2.43
CA ASN A 145 15.87 12.79 -1.64
C ASN A 145 15.52 11.42 -2.24
N ILE A 146 16.52 10.73 -2.76
CA ILE A 146 16.37 9.39 -3.37
C ILE A 146 15.77 8.43 -2.34
N GLU A 147 16.10 8.66 -1.07
CA GLU A 147 15.55 7.97 0.07
C GLU A 147 14.01 8.12 0.15
N ASP A 148 13.46 9.32 -0.08
CA ASP A 148 12.00 9.55 -0.04
C ASP A 148 11.27 8.78 -1.16
N GLU A 149 11.81 8.74 -2.38
CA GLU A 149 11.23 7.96 -3.50
C GLU A 149 11.39 6.46 -3.26
N MET A 150 12.50 6.03 -2.64
CA MET A 150 12.72 4.64 -2.27
C MET A 150 11.78 4.19 -1.14
N GLU A 151 11.54 5.04 -0.15
CA GLU A 151 10.54 4.80 0.89
C GLU A 151 9.13 4.76 0.33
N LEU A 152 8.81 5.66 -0.61
CA LEU A 152 7.53 5.63 -1.31
C LEU A 152 7.35 4.33 -2.10
N LEU A 153 8.39 3.87 -2.80
CA LEU A 153 8.36 2.58 -3.50
C LEU A 153 8.08 1.43 -2.52
N ARG A 154 8.84 1.34 -1.41
CA ARG A 154 8.62 0.32 -0.37
C ARG A 154 7.21 0.38 0.21
N ALA A 155 6.75 1.57 0.61
CA ALA A 155 5.44 1.74 1.20
C ALA A 155 4.30 1.39 0.25
N SER A 156 4.46 1.69 -1.05
CA SER A 156 3.47 1.34 -2.08
C SER A 156 3.44 -0.17 -2.34
N VAL A 157 4.62 -0.81 -2.37
CA VAL A 157 4.74 -2.28 -2.46
C VAL A 157 4.11 -2.96 -1.26
N ASP A 158 4.47 -2.56 -0.05
CA ASP A 158 3.92 -3.15 1.18
C ASP A 158 2.40 -3.00 1.24
N PHE A 159 1.89 -1.81 0.89
CA PHE A 159 0.46 -1.53 0.84
C PHE A 159 -0.27 -2.40 -0.19
N LEU A 160 0.26 -2.51 -1.41
CA LEU A 160 -0.37 -3.31 -2.47
C LEU A 160 -0.42 -4.79 -2.09
N VAL A 161 0.69 -5.32 -1.56
CA VAL A 161 0.73 -6.73 -1.18
C VAL A 161 -0.20 -7.02 -0.01
N GLU A 162 -0.24 -6.15 0.99
CA GLU A 162 -1.18 -6.31 2.10
C GLU A 162 -2.64 -6.24 1.62
N LEU A 163 -2.95 -5.34 0.69
CA LEU A 163 -4.27 -5.24 0.09
C LEU A 163 -4.66 -6.58 -0.57
N CYS A 164 -3.73 -7.23 -1.27
CA CYS A 164 -3.94 -8.58 -1.83
C CYS A 164 -4.04 -9.69 -0.76
N GLU A 165 -3.35 -9.56 0.37
CA GLU A 165 -3.34 -10.53 1.47
C GLU A 165 -4.57 -10.42 2.38
N THR A 166 -5.19 -9.24 2.51
CA THR A 166 -6.30 -9.00 3.46
C THR A 166 -7.68 -9.00 2.80
N GLY A 167 -7.73 -9.12 1.48
CA GLY A 167 -8.94 -8.92 0.68
C GLY A 167 -10.06 -9.93 0.94
N SER A 168 -10.92 -9.62 1.91
CA SER A 168 -12.36 -9.59 1.65
C SER A 168 -12.65 -8.26 0.95
N PRO A 169 -13.39 -8.23 -0.19
CA PRO A 169 -13.74 -7.00 -0.88
C PRO A 169 -14.77 -6.22 -0.04
N VAL A 170 -14.31 -5.49 0.98
CA VAL A 170 -15.16 -4.69 1.89
C VAL A 170 -15.88 -3.56 1.16
N GLU A 171 -15.48 -3.23 -0.07
CA GLU A 171 -16.24 -2.47 -1.07
C GLU A 171 -15.42 -2.56 -2.37
N GLU A 172 -15.84 -3.37 -3.36
CA GLU A 172 -15.06 -3.66 -4.59
C GLU A 172 -14.53 -2.40 -5.30
N ALA A 173 -15.32 -1.31 -5.28
CA ALA A 173 -14.93 -0.02 -5.86
C ALA A 173 -13.74 0.64 -5.12
N SER A 174 -13.65 0.48 -3.80
CA SER A 174 -12.53 1.02 -3.01
C SER A 174 -11.23 0.27 -3.29
N PHE A 175 -11.33 -1.06 -3.40
CA PHE A 175 -10.21 -1.96 -3.64
C PHE A 175 -9.58 -1.78 -5.03
N SER A 176 -10.41 -1.71 -6.08
CA SER A 176 -9.94 -1.45 -7.45
C SER A 176 -9.20 -0.11 -7.54
N ASN A 177 -9.77 0.94 -6.93
CA ASN A 177 -9.16 2.27 -6.95
C ASN A 177 -7.81 2.29 -6.21
N TRP A 178 -7.75 1.71 -5.01
CA TRP A 178 -6.51 1.71 -4.21
C TRP A 178 -5.41 0.86 -4.81
N SER A 179 -5.76 -0.32 -5.34
CA SER A 179 -4.79 -1.20 -5.98
C SER A 179 -4.21 -0.58 -7.25
N HIS A 180 -5.06 -0.01 -8.11
CA HIS A 180 -4.57 0.70 -9.29
C HIS A 180 -3.70 1.90 -8.96
N GLN A 181 -4.11 2.70 -7.97
CA GLN A 181 -3.32 3.83 -7.53
C GLN A 181 -1.96 3.38 -6.99
N ALA A 182 -1.92 2.32 -6.19
CA ALA A 182 -0.66 1.76 -5.68
C ALA A 182 0.25 1.26 -6.82
N VAL A 183 -0.31 0.58 -7.82
CA VAL A 183 0.42 0.19 -9.03
C VAL A 183 1.00 1.41 -9.75
N ASP A 184 0.19 2.45 -9.98
CA ASP A 184 0.64 3.66 -10.68
C ASP A 184 1.76 4.38 -9.90
N PHE A 185 1.69 4.39 -8.55
CA PHE A 185 2.77 4.91 -7.71
C PHE A 185 4.04 4.07 -7.78
N ILE A 186 3.94 2.74 -7.78
CA ILE A 186 5.09 1.84 -7.94
C ILE A 186 5.79 2.13 -9.26
N LEU A 187 5.04 2.17 -10.37
CA LEU A 187 5.59 2.42 -11.70
C LEU A 187 6.24 3.80 -11.80
N ALA A 188 5.57 4.85 -11.29
CA ALA A 188 6.11 6.20 -11.30
C ALA A 188 7.39 6.33 -10.48
N SER A 189 7.43 5.74 -9.28
CA SER A 189 8.61 5.78 -8.41
C SER A 189 9.76 4.96 -9.00
N LEU A 190 9.48 3.79 -9.58
CA LEU A 190 10.47 2.96 -10.26
C LEU A 190 11.14 3.71 -11.41
N LYS A 191 10.34 4.33 -12.29
CA LYS A 191 10.86 5.13 -13.41
C LYS A 191 11.76 6.27 -12.93
N ASN A 192 11.36 6.98 -11.88
CA ASN A 192 12.15 8.07 -11.30
C ASN A 192 13.48 7.56 -10.70
N LEU A 193 13.48 6.40 -10.05
CA LEU A 193 14.67 5.83 -9.43
C LEU A 193 15.65 5.28 -10.46
N LEU A 194 15.16 4.55 -11.48
CA LEU A 194 15.97 4.00 -12.56
C LEU A 194 16.63 5.11 -13.40
N ALA A 195 15.89 6.18 -13.73
CA ALA A 195 16.43 7.32 -14.47
C ALA A 195 17.58 8.04 -13.73
N ARG A 196 17.66 7.91 -12.40
CA ARG A 196 18.69 8.53 -11.56
C ARG A 196 19.87 7.61 -11.26
N ALA A 197 19.84 6.37 -11.76
CA ALA A 197 20.91 5.38 -11.73
C ALA A 197 21.56 5.14 -10.34
N LYS A 198 20.81 5.26 -9.23
CA LYS A 198 21.33 4.96 -7.88
C LYS A 198 20.56 3.82 -7.24
N SER A 199 21.30 2.88 -6.63
CA SER A 199 20.78 1.77 -5.82
C SER A 199 19.93 0.73 -6.57
N VAL A 200 20.39 0.30 -7.75
CA VAL A 200 19.72 -0.74 -8.57
C VAL A 200 19.50 -2.03 -7.76
N ASP A 201 20.48 -2.47 -6.97
CA ASP A 201 20.36 -3.68 -6.13
C ASP A 201 19.22 -3.59 -5.10
N LEU A 202 19.03 -2.42 -4.48
CA LEU A 202 17.95 -2.22 -3.51
C LEU A 202 16.59 -2.18 -4.20
N ILE A 203 16.51 -1.55 -5.38
CA ILE A 203 15.29 -1.52 -6.19
C ILE A 203 14.93 -2.94 -6.60
N GLU A 204 15.91 -3.71 -7.11
CA GLU A 204 15.76 -5.11 -7.45
C GLU A 204 15.32 -5.96 -6.27
N GLY A 205 15.88 -5.77 -5.07
CA GLY A 205 15.42 -6.47 -3.88
C GLY A 205 13.96 -6.18 -3.52
N ILE A 206 13.52 -4.91 -3.63
CA ILE A 206 12.13 -4.51 -3.38
C ILE A 206 11.18 -5.12 -4.42
N ILE A 207 11.52 -5.02 -5.70
CA ILE A 207 10.70 -5.54 -6.80
C ILE A 207 10.66 -7.07 -6.79
N SER A 208 11.79 -7.75 -6.52
CA SER A 208 11.82 -9.21 -6.40
C SER A 208 10.96 -9.69 -5.22
N SER A 209 10.94 -8.94 -4.11
CA SER A 209 10.06 -9.23 -2.98
C SER A 209 8.58 -9.04 -3.34
N LEU A 210 8.22 -7.97 -4.06
CA LEU A 210 6.88 -7.74 -4.60
C LEU A 210 6.44 -8.91 -5.48
N ILE A 211 7.23 -9.26 -6.50
CA ILE A 211 6.93 -10.32 -7.45
C ILE A 211 6.73 -11.64 -6.72
N ARG A 212 7.66 -12.02 -5.84
CA ARG A 212 7.57 -13.25 -5.06
C ARG A 212 6.27 -13.30 -4.24
N ARG A 213 5.96 -12.24 -3.47
CA ARG A 213 4.74 -12.23 -2.63
C ARG A 213 3.46 -12.26 -3.45
N MET A 214 3.40 -11.52 -4.57
CA MET A 214 2.23 -11.53 -5.46
C MET A 214 2.04 -12.87 -6.15
N VAL A 215 3.11 -13.48 -6.69
CA VAL A 215 3.05 -14.81 -7.32
C VAL A 215 2.66 -15.88 -6.29
N THR A 216 3.20 -15.82 -5.07
CA THR A 216 2.77 -16.71 -3.98
C THR A 216 1.29 -16.53 -3.67
N ARG A 217 0.80 -15.29 -3.55
CA ARG A 217 -0.61 -15.00 -3.27
C ARG A 217 -1.53 -15.48 -4.38
N MET A 218 -1.13 -15.34 -5.65
CA MET A 218 -1.86 -15.84 -6.81
C MET A 218 -1.96 -17.37 -6.80
N CYS A 219 -0.89 -18.07 -6.41
CA CYS A 219 -0.83 -19.53 -6.41
C CYS A 219 -1.36 -20.20 -5.13
N CYS A 220 -1.46 -19.46 -4.02
CA CYS A 220 -1.93 -19.95 -2.74
C CYS A 220 -3.04 -19.01 -2.21
N PRO A 221 -4.31 -19.29 -2.55
CA PRO A 221 -5.43 -18.53 -2.01
C PRO A 221 -5.54 -18.77 -0.50
N LEU A 222 -6.14 -17.83 0.23
CA LEU A 222 -6.19 -17.90 1.68
C LEU A 222 -7.27 -18.91 2.00
N GLN A 223 -6.95 -19.95 2.77
CA GLN A 223 -7.99 -20.84 3.28
C GLN A 223 -8.84 -20.08 4.31
N ALA A 224 -9.81 -19.31 3.83
CA ALA A 224 -10.87 -18.75 4.65
C ALA A 224 -11.98 -19.79 4.73
N ASN A 225 -12.24 -20.26 5.94
CA ASN A 225 -13.28 -21.23 6.28
C ASN A 225 -14.55 -21.08 5.43
N ALA A 226 -14.86 -22.13 4.65
CA ALA A 226 -16.16 -22.44 4.09
C ALA A 226 -16.89 -21.31 3.31
N SER A 227 -16.30 -20.77 2.24
CA SER A 227 -17.10 -20.40 1.05
C SER A 227 -16.27 -20.55 -0.23
N LYS A 228 -16.49 -21.66 -0.95
CA LYS A 228 -15.71 -22.07 -2.15
C LYS A 228 -15.82 -21.10 -3.35
N GLN A 229 -16.55 -19.99 -3.24
CA GLN A 229 -16.81 -19.06 -4.34
C GLN A 229 -15.96 -17.78 -4.30
N SER A 230 -15.30 -17.42 -3.20
CA SER A 230 -14.55 -16.15 -3.11
C SER A 230 -13.06 -16.23 -3.46
N ASP A 231 -12.45 -17.42 -3.40
CA ASP A 231 -11.00 -17.56 -3.58
C ASP A 231 -10.53 -17.45 -5.04
N SER A 232 -11.37 -17.87 -6.00
CA SER A 232 -11.03 -17.83 -7.43
C SER A 232 -10.90 -16.38 -7.94
N ASP A 233 -11.76 -15.48 -7.48
CA ASP A 233 -11.80 -14.09 -7.94
C ASP A 233 -10.56 -13.30 -7.48
N VAL A 234 -10.05 -13.62 -6.29
CA VAL A 234 -8.83 -13.01 -5.75
C VAL A 234 -7.60 -13.37 -6.57
N GLN A 235 -7.50 -14.61 -7.06
CA GLN A 235 -6.35 -15.03 -7.88
C GLN A 235 -6.32 -14.31 -9.23
N PHE A 236 -7.47 -14.18 -9.89
CA PHE A 236 -7.58 -13.41 -11.15
C PHE A 236 -7.28 -11.94 -10.93
N PHE A 237 -7.72 -11.37 -9.81
CA PHE A 237 -7.35 -10.00 -9.43
C PHE A 237 -5.83 -9.84 -9.27
N VAL A 238 -5.19 -10.73 -8.52
CA VAL A 238 -3.73 -10.65 -8.30
C VAL A 238 -3.00 -10.84 -9.63
N GLN A 239 -3.43 -11.78 -10.48
CA GLN A 239 -2.89 -11.97 -11.83
C GLN A 239 -3.00 -10.68 -12.67
N HIS A 240 -4.16 -10.01 -12.62
CA HIS A 240 -4.37 -8.74 -13.32
C HIS A 240 -3.44 -7.63 -12.81
N LEU A 241 -3.25 -7.50 -11.50
CA LEU A 241 -2.31 -6.54 -10.94
C LEU A 241 -0.87 -6.84 -11.36
N ILE A 242 -0.46 -8.12 -11.35
CA ILE A 242 0.86 -8.52 -11.83
C ILE A 242 1.01 -8.12 -13.31
N ARG A 243 -0.01 -8.36 -14.14
CA ARG A 243 -0.04 -7.95 -15.54
C ARG A 243 0.05 -6.42 -15.70
N LYS A 244 -0.64 -5.65 -14.85
CA LYS A 244 -0.58 -4.18 -14.89
C LYS A 244 0.80 -3.65 -14.46
N LEU A 245 1.39 -4.20 -13.40
CA LEU A 245 2.75 -3.90 -12.96
C LEU A 245 3.78 -4.26 -14.03
N GLY A 246 3.61 -5.42 -14.65
CA GLY A 246 4.51 -5.88 -15.71
C GLY A 246 4.36 -5.12 -17.02
N SER A 247 3.41 -4.18 -17.17
CA SER A 247 3.39 -3.31 -18.35
C SER A 247 4.70 -2.54 -18.54
N ASP A 248 5.40 -2.26 -17.44
CA ASP A 248 6.77 -1.74 -17.43
C ASP A 248 7.79 -2.88 -17.69
N PRO A 249 8.72 -2.72 -18.64
CA PRO A 249 9.63 -3.78 -19.07
C PRO A 249 10.57 -4.27 -17.95
N TYR A 250 10.95 -3.41 -17.00
CA TYR A 250 11.83 -3.79 -15.91
C TYR A 250 11.17 -4.79 -14.96
N ILE A 251 9.89 -4.57 -14.64
CA ILE A 251 9.10 -5.49 -13.81
C ILE A 251 8.67 -6.71 -14.63
N GLY A 252 8.18 -6.48 -15.85
CA GLY A 252 7.61 -7.53 -16.71
C GLY A 252 8.59 -8.67 -17.00
N GLN A 253 9.84 -8.36 -17.35
CA GLN A 253 10.86 -9.39 -17.59
C GLN A 253 11.18 -10.21 -16.32
N ARG A 254 11.26 -9.55 -15.16
CA ARG A 254 11.50 -10.22 -13.87
C ARG A 254 10.33 -11.11 -13.46
N VAL A 255 9.10 -10.68 -13.73
CA VAL A 255 7.91 -11.50 -13.52
C VAL A 255 7.96 -12.74 -14.42
N LEU A 256 8.22 -12.55 -15.72
CA LEU A 256 8.33 -13.65 -16.68
C LEU A 256 9.35 -14.71 -16.24
N PHE A 257 10.53 -14.26 -15.83
CA PHE A 257 11.57 -15.13 -15.30
C PHE A 257 11.10 -15.90 -14.05
N ALA A 258 10.61 -15.18 -13.04
CA ALA A 258 10.16 -15.79 -11.78
C ALA A 258 8.99 -16.77 -11.96
N VAL A 259 8.03 -16.44 -12.84
CA VAL A 259 6.88 -17.30 -13.15
C VAL A 259 7.33 -18.56 -13.88
N SER A 260 8.28 -18.46 -14.82
CA SER A 260 8.81 -19.62 -15.55
C SER A 260 9.56 -20.59 -14.63
N GLN A 261 10.36 -20.06 -13.69
CA GLN A 261 10.98 -20.86 -12.63
C GLN A 261 9.93 -21.53 -11.75
N ARG A 262 8.87 -20.80 -11.39
CA ARG A 262 7.79 -21.35 -10.57
C ARG A 262 7.05 -22.50 -11.27
N VAL A 263 6.84 -22.40 -12.59
CA VAL A 263 6.26 -23.50 -13.40
C VAL A 263 7.12 -24.75 -13.31
N SER A 264 8.46 -24.63 -13.43
CA SER A 264 9.38 -25.77 -13.32
C SER A 264 9.26 -26.44 -11.95
N VAL A 265 9.34 -25.65 -10.86
CA VAL A 265 9.21 -26.17 -9.49
C VAL A 265 7.84 -26.81 -9.26
N LEU A 266 6.78 -26.22 -9.79
CA LEU A 266 5.43 -26.76 -9.64
C LEU A 266 5.27 -28.07 -10.42
N ALA A 267 5.91 -28.19 -11.58
CA ALA A 267 5.91 -29.41 -12.39
C ALA A 267 6.59 -30.58 -11.65
N GLU A 268 7.74 -30.31 -11.02
CA GLU A 268 8.41 -31.29 -10.17
C GLU A 268 7.53 -31.73 -9.00
N ASN A 269 6.92 -30.79 -8.29
CA ASN A 269 6.00 -31.10 -7.20
C ASN A 269 4.84 -31.99 -7.69
N PHE A 270 4.33 -31.72 -8.90
CA PHE A 270 3.26 -32.49 -9.51
C PHE A 270 3.60 -33.95 -9.76
N LEU A 271 4.87 -34.30 -9.98
CA LEU A 271 5.29 -35.69 -10.14
C LEU A 271 5.11 -36.49 -8.84
N PHE A 272 5.27 -35.83 -7.70
CA PHE A 272 5.25 -36.46 -6.37
C PHE A 272 3.91 -36.31 -5.65
N SER A 273 3.04 -35.38 -6.07
CA SER A 273 1.71 -35.22 -5.50
C SER A 273 0.77 -36.36 -5.89
N GLY A 274 -0.03 -36.84 -4.93
CA GLY A 274 -1.12 -37.78 -5.20
C GLY A 274 -2.31 -37.06 -5.82
N PRO A 275 -3.03 -37.66 -6.79
CA PRO A 275 -4.18 -37.02 -7.44
C PRO A 275 -5.38 -36.80 -6.51
N PHE A 276 -5.38 -37.43 -5.33
CA PHE A 276 -6.40 -37.30 -4.29
C PHE A 276 -5.98 -36.37 -3.14
N ASP A 277 -4.82 -35.73 -3.24
CA ASP A 277 -4.38 -34.73 -2.26
C ASP A 277 -5.19 -33.43 -2.45
N ASP A 278 -5.62 -32.80 -1.36
CA ASP A 278 -6.30 -31.50 -1.39
C ASP A 278 -5.44 -30.44 -2.09
N ALA A 279 -4.11 -30.56 -1.98
CA ALA A 279 -3.17 -29.68 -2.66
C ALA A 279 -3.22 -29.82 -4.20
N PHE A 280 -3.57 -31.00 -4.72
CA PHE A 280 -3.51 -31.31 -6.16
C PHE A 280 -4.36 -30.35 -7.00
N THR A 281 -5.59 -30.08 -6.58
CA THR A 281 -6.50 -29.16 -7.29
C THR A 281 -5.95 -27.73 -7.32
N SER A 282 -5.40 -27.26 -6.20
CA SER A 282 -4.80 -25.92 -6.12
C SER A 282 -3.54 -25.80 -6.98
N MET A 283 -2.75 -26.86 -7.09
CA MET A 283 -1.59 -26.91 -7.99
C MET A 283 -2.01 -26.82 -9.45
N HIS A 284 -3.14 -27.44 -9.84
CA HIS A 284 -3.65 -27.38 -11.22
C HIS A 284 -4.05 -25.95 -11.58
N GLN A 285 -4.79 -25.29 -10.69
CA GLN A 285 -5.20 -23.90 -10.87
C GLN A 285 -3.99 -22.95 -10.94
N CYS A 286 -3.03 -23.11 -10.02
CA CYS A 286 -1.79 -22.33 -10.04
C CYS A 286 -1.01 -22.55 -11.35
N MET A 287 -0.87 -23.79 -11.83
CA MET A 287 -0.18 -24.08 -13.09
C MET A 287 -0.82 -23.33 -14.27
N PHE A 288 -2.15 -23.39 -14.39
CA PHE A 288 -2.88 -22.69 -15.44
C PHE A 288 -2.68 -21.17 -15.37
N LEU A 289 -2.82 -20.57 -14.19
CA LEU A 289 -2.66 -19.12 -13.99
C LEU A 289 -1.25 -18.64 -14.34
N LEU A 290 -0.22 -19.42 -14.01
CA LEU A 290 1.17 -19.11 -14.32
C LEU A 290 1.41 -19.14 -15.84
N ILE A 291 0.99 -20.21 -16.53
CA ILE A 291 1.17 -20.34 -17.99
C ILE A 291 0.40 -19.23 -18.71
N GLN A 292 -0.84 -18.97 -18.31
CA GLN A 292 -1.67 -17.90 -18.88
C GLN A 292 -1.04 -16.52 -18.67
N LEU A 293 -0.41 -16.28 -17.51
CA LEU A 293 0.29 -15.03 -17.26
C LEU A 293 1.50 -14.86 -18.19
N ILE A 294 2.27 -15.92 -18.45
CA ILE A 294 3.36 -15.90 -19.44
C ILE A 294 2.80 -15.57 -20.82
N GLU A 295 1.73 -16.23 -21.25
CA GLU A 295 1.08 -16.00 -22.55
C GLU A 295 0.66 -14.54 -22.72
N PHE A 296 0.06 -13.93 -21.69
CA PHE A 296 -0.32 -12.51 -21.73
C PHE A 296 0.90 -11.60 -21.90
N PHE A 297 2.01 -11.86 -21.20
CA PHE A 297 3.20 -11.04 -21.35
C PHE A 297 3.84 -11.16 -22.73
N VAL A 298 3.92 -12.38 -23.27
CA VAL A 298 4.45 -12.61 -24.61
C VAL A 298 3.58 -11.93 -25.66
N SER A 299 2.26 -12.13 -25.61
CA SER A 299 1.33 -11.63 -26.62
C SER A 299 1.16 -10.11 -26.58
N ASP A 300 1.00 -9.54 -25.38
CA ASP A 300 0.55 -8.16 -25.23
C ASP A 300 1.70 -7.17 -25.09
N TYR A 301 2.86 -7.60 -24.57
CA TYR A 301 3.90 -6.68 -24.14
C TYR A 301 5.28 -6.91 -24.75
N LEU A 302 5.64 -8.14 -25.14
CA LEU A 302 7.00 -8.43 -25.62
C LEU A 302 7.41 -7.54 -26.80
N SER A 303 6.51 -7.31 -27.77
CA SER A 303 6.78 -6.41 -28.90
C SER A 303 6.99 -4.95 -28.46
N VAL A 304 6.25 -4.48 -27.46
CA VAL A 304 6.39 -3.12 -26.92
C VAL A 304 7.70 -2.98 -26.15
N TRP A 305 7.99 -3.92 -25.26
CA TRP A 305 9.21 -3.91 -24.46
C TRP A 305 10.47 -3.97 -25.33
N SER A 306 10.47 -4.76 -26.41
CA SER A 306 11.65 -4.92 -27.28
C SER A 306 12.16 -3.63 -27.95
N LYS A 307 11.35 -2.55 -27.89
CA LYS A 307 11.66 -1.22 -28.42
C LYS A 307 12.01 -0.22 -27.32
N ASP A 308 11.84 -0.59 -26.06
CA ASP A 308 12.08 0.25 -24.89
C ASP A 308 13.56 0.19 -24.48
N GLU A 309 14.11 1.31 -24.02
CA GLU A 309 15.51 1.41 -23.56
C GLU A 309 15.76 0.60 -22.28
N GLY A 310 14.72 0.33 -21.48
CA GLY A 310 14.78 -0.50 -20.29
C GLY A 310 14.72 -2.01 -20.54
N PHE A 311 14.75 -2.45 -21.79
CA PHE A 311 14.75 -3.88 -22.14
C PHE A 311 16.12 -4.50 -21.88
N ASP A 312 16.16 -5.53 -21.03
CA ASP A 312 17.40 -6.20 -20.65
C ASP A 312 17.53 -7.48 -21.47
N THR A 313 18.40 -7.43 -22.48
CA THR A 313 18.61 -8.58 -23.37
C THR A 313 19.20 -9.79 -22.63
N VAL A 314 20.00 -9.57 -21.58
CA VAL A 314 20.61 -10.66 -20.81
C VAL A 314 19.55 -11.36 -19.98
N LEU A 315 18.73 -10.59 -19.25
CA LEU A 315 17.61 -11.16 -18.49
C LEU A 315 16.59 -11.86 -19.41
N PHE A 316 16.36 -11.32 -20.60
CA PHE A 316 15.51 -11.96 -21.59
C PHE A 316 16.07 -13.32 -22.05
N GLU A 317 17.37 -13.43 -22.33
CA GLU A 317 18.01 -14.72 -22.64
C GLU A 317 17.83 -15.74 -21.51
N GLU A 318 18.05 -15.32 -20.26
CA GLU A 318 17.85 -16.16 -19.08
C GLU A 318 16.40 -16.62 -18.95
N TRP A 319 15.44 -15.73 -19.25
CA TRP A 319 14.03 -16.11 -19.31
C TRP A 319 13.74 -17.12 -20.42
N VAL A 320 14.24 -16.94 -21.64
CA VAL A 320 14.03 -17.92 -22.71
C VAL A 320 14.61 -19.29 -22.32
N ALA A 321 15.79 -19.32 -21.70
CA ALA A 321 16.34 -20.55 -21.15
C ALA A 321 15.43 -21.16 -20.06
N SER A 322 14.89 -20.34 -19.18
CA SER A 322 13.96 -20.78 -18.12
C SER A 322 12.62 -21.29 -18.67
N VAL A 323 12.08 -20.68 -19.72
CA VAL A 323 10.80 -21.10 -20.32
C VAL A 323 10.94 -22.44 -21.04
N LEU A 324 12.06 -22.65 -21.73
CA LEU A 324 12.41 -23.93 -22.37
C LEU A 324 12.64 -25.02 -21.32
N HIS A 325 13.28 -24.69 -20.20
CA HIS A 325 13.41 -25.61 -19.07
C HIS A 325 12.04 -25.98 -18.47
N ALA A 326 11.17 -24.99 -18.27
CA ALA A 326 9.82 -25.21 -17.78
C ALA A 326 9.00 -26.12 -18.69
N ARG A 327 9.09 -25.94 -20.01
CA ARG A 327 8.47 -26.85 -20.99
C ARG A 327 8.99 -28.29 -20.84
N LYS A 328 10.30 -28.50 -20.72
CA LYS A 328 10.88 -29.84 -20.51
C LYS A 328 10.39 -30.49 -19.22
N ALA A 329 10.28 -29.72 -18.14
CA ALA A 329 9.74 -30.22 -16.88
C ALA A 329 8.26 -30.66 -17.04
N LEU A 330 7.48 -29.97 -17.87
CA LEU A 330 6.08 -30.31 -18.14
C LEU A 330 5.91 -31.51 -19.08
N GLU A 331 6.88 -31.80 -19.95
CA GLU A 331 6.86 -33.04 -20.76
C GLU A 331 6.85 -34.29 -19.88
N LEU A 332 7.53 -34.25 -18.73
CA LEU A 332 7.50 -35.35 -17.76
C LEU A 332 6.10 -35.60 -17.18
N LEU A 333 5.21 -34.60 -17.25
CA LEU A 333 3.82 -34.69 -16.81
C LEU A 333 2.86 -35.14 -17.91
N GLU A 334 3.32 -35.43 -19.14
CA GLU A 334 2.44 -35.80 -20.26
C GLU A 334 1.52 -36.98 -19.93
N SER A 335 2.05 -37.96 -19.18
CA SER A 335 1.29 -39.12 -18.68
C SER A 335 0.17 -38.79 -17.69
N ARG A 336 0.22 -37.63 -17.03
CA ARG A 336 -0.80 -37.15 -16.09
C ARG A 336 -1.73 -36.12 -16.73
N ASN A 337 -1.15 -35.12 -17.41
CA ASN A 337 -1.87 -34.08 -18.12
C ASN A 337 -0.97 -33.41 -19.18
N GLY A 338 -1.07 -33.88 -20.42
CA GLY A 338 -0.33 -33.30 -21.56
C GLY A 338 -0.77 -31.89 -21.97
N LEU A 339 -1.88 -31.35 -21.44
CA LEU A 339 -2.35 -30.00 -21.82
C LEU A 339 -1.35 -28.91 -21.44
N TYR A 340 -0.57 -29.09 -20.37
CA TYR A 340 0.41 -28.09 -19.96
C TYR A 340 1.57 -27.97 -20.95
N ALA A 341 2.04 -29.09 -21.48
CA ALA A 341 3.05 -29.09 -22.54
C ALA A 341 2.50 -28.37 -23.78
N LEU A 342 1.26 -28.68 -24.20
CA LEU A 342 0.61 -28.01 -25.33
C LEU A 342 0.43 -26.50 -25.13
N TYR A 343 0.06 -26.05 -23.91
CA TYR A 343 -0.05 -24.62 -23.62
C TYR A 343 1.31 -23.92 -23.65
N MET A 344 2.36 -24.57 -23.14
CA MET A 344 3.72 -24.02 -23.21
C MET A 344 4.27 -24.04 -24.64
N ASP A 345 3.95 -25.04 -25.44
CA ASP A 345 4.32 -25.09 -26.87
C ASP A 345 3.70 -23.92 -27.63
N ARG A 346 2.43 -23.57 -27.34
CA ARG A 346 1.80 -22.37 -27.89
C ARG A 346 2.57 -21.11 -27.49
N VAL A 347 2.88 -20.95 -26.20
CA VAL A 347 3.65 -19.79 -25.70
C VAL A 347 5.03 -19.70 -26.36
N ILE A 348 5.73 -20.83 -26.50
CA ILE A 348 7.04 -20.91 -27.16
C ILE A 348 6.92 -20.58 -28.66
N GLY A 349 5.87 -21.05 -29.34
CA GLY A 349 5.59 -20.71 -30.73
C GLY A 349 5.34 -19.21 -30.94
N ASP A 350 4.55 -18.58 -30.05
CA ASP A 350 4.32 -17.14 -30.08
C ASP A 350 5.60 -16.35 -29.79
N LEU A 351 6.40 -16.81 -28.82
CA LEU A 351 7.73 -16.26 -28.54
C LEU A 351 8.65 -16.34 -29.77
N ALA A 352 8.75 -17.51 -30.41
CA ALA A 352 9.56 -17.72 -31.61
C ALA A 352 9.12 -16.79 -32.76
N LYS A 353 7.81 -16.60 -32.91
CA LYS A 353 7.24 -15.63 -33.86
C LYS A 353 7.66 -14.19 -33.53
N HIS A 354 7.61 -13.78 -32.26
CA HIS A 354 8.05 -12.43 -31.87
C HIS A 354 9.55 -12.22 -32.04
N VAL A 355 10.38 -13.20 -31.70
CA VAL A 355 11.85 -13.15 -31.85
C VAL A 355 12.23 -13.08 -33.34
N SER A 356 11.58 -13.88 -34.20
CA SER A 356 11.85 -13.86 -35.64
C SER A 356 11.45 -12.55 -36.31
N LEU A 357 10.38 -11.89 -35.87
CA LEU A 357 9.92 -10.61 -36.42
C LEU A 357 10.70 -9.40 -35.90
N THR A 358 11.38 -9.52 -34.75
CA THR A 358 11.99 -8.39 -34.07
C THR A 358 13.52 -8.43 -34.19
N MET A 359 14.09 -7.57 -35.05
CA MET A 359 15.53 -7.55 -35.33
C MET A 359 16.42 -7.36 -34.09
N SER A 360 15.96 -6.63 -33.05
CA SER A 360 16.71 -6.48 -31.80
C SER A 360 16.83 -7.80 -31.01
N LEU A 361 15.80 -8.65 -31.07
CA LEU A 361 15.75 -9.95 -30.41
C LEU A 361 16.44 -11.06 -31.20
N GLN A 362 16.86 -10.82 -32.45
CA GLN A 362 17.67 -11.80 -33.19
C GLN A 362 19.15 -11.81 -32.75
N LYS A 363 19.54 -10.92 -31.84
CA LYS A 363 20.90 -10.85 -31.29
C LYS A 363 21.16 -11.85 -30.14
N LEU A 364 20.19 -12.68 -29.81
CA LEU A 364 20.34 -13.67 -28.73
C LEU A 364 21.44 -14.68 -29.05
N LYS A 365 22.01 -15.28 -28.00
CA LYS A 365 22.93 -16.40 -28.13
C LYS A 365 22.37 -17.47 -29.06
N ARG A 366 23.21 -17.92 -30.00
CA ARG A 366 22.85 -18.90 -31.03
C ARG A 366 22.27 -20.19 -30.43
N GLU A 367 22.84 -20.66 -29.33
CA GLU A 367 22.34 -21.85 -28.61
C GLU A 367 20.90 -21.73 -28.11
N ILE A 368 20.46 -20.51 -27.78
CA ILE A 368 19.09 -20.25 -27.32
C ILE A 368 18.15 -20.20 -28.53
N LEU A 369 18.58 -19.56 -29.61
CA LEU A 369 17.82 -19.51 -30.87
C LEU A 369 17.63 -20.92 -31.44
N ASP A 370 18.68 -21.74 -31.45
CA ASP A 370 18.63 -23.11 -31.96
C ASP A 370 17.60 -23.94 -31.18
N LYS A 371 17.53 -23.81 -29.85
CA LYS A 371 16.54 -24.50 -29.00
C LYS A 371 15.12 -23.91 -29.05
N LEU A 372 14.97 -22.71 -29.61
CA LEU A 372 13.67 -22.04 -29.73
C LEU A 372 13.00 -22.38 -31.05
N PHE A 373 13.80 -22.58 -32.12
CA PHE A 373 13.33 -22.91 -33.46
C PHE A 373 13.40 -24.41 -33.80
N HIS A 374 13.99 -25.23 -32.92
CA HIS A 374 14.05 -26.69 -33.00
C HIS A 374 13.59 -27.31 -31.69
#